data_AF-A0A932INU7-F1
#
_entry.id   AF-A0A932INU7-F1
#
_cell.length_a   1.000
_cell.length_b   1.000
_cell.length_c   1.000
_cell.angle_alpha   90.00
_cell.angle_beta   90.00
_cell.angle_gamma   90.00
#
_symmetry.space_group_name_H-M   'P 1'
#
loop_
_entity.id
_entity.type
_entity.pdbx_description
1 polymer ?
#
loop_
_entity_poly.entity_id
_entity_poly.type
_entity_poly.pdbx_seq_one_letter_code
_entity_poly.pdbx_strand_id
1 'polypeptide(L)'
;MTVSNEPKATYYALVSDDGTIGGILRRTHVEPIPLDETFRRDLTWRPSQLLRKYHLGSNDMDFEEISAEEASNLTRSWSEKWAKEDAANMGSGE
;
A
#
# COMPACT_ATOMS: atom_id res chain seq x y z
N MET A 1 -5.01 -28.29 16.71
CA MET A 1 -4.16 -27.49 15.81
C MET A 1 -5.07 -26.45 15.17
N THR A 2 -5.22 -25.29 15.80
CA THR A 2 -5.92 -24.16 15.15
C THR A 2 -5.01 -23.66 14.05
N VAL A 3 -5.24 -24.10 12.81
CA VAL A 3 -4.77 -23.34 11.66
C VAL A 3 -5.51 -22.02 11.73
N SER A 4 -4.81 -20.95 12.13
CA SER A 4 -5.36 -19.60 12.00
C SER A 4 -5.69 -19.43 10.52
N ASN A 5 -6.97 -19.46 10.17
CA ASN A 5 -7.46 -19.29 8.80
C ASN A 5 -7.40 -17.79 8.40
N GLU A 6 -6.43 -17.06 8.96
CA GLU A 6 -6.19 -15.68 8.63
C GLU A 6 -5.65 -15.64 7.21
N PRO A 7 -6.29 -14.89 6.31
CA PRO A 7 -5.86 -14.84 4.94
C PRO A 7 -4.43 -14.28 4.90
N LYS A 8 -3.51 -15.07 4.35
CA LYS A 8 -2.12 -14.64 4.18
C LYS A 8 -2.11 -13.40 3.29
N ALA A 9 -1.36 -12.39 3.68
CA ALA A 9 -1.15 -11.19 2.88
C ALA A 9 0.33 -11.07 2.48
N THR A 10 0.58 -10.67 1.23
CA THR A 10 1.90 -10.23 0.76
C THR A 10 1.86 -8.72 0.56
N TYR A 11 2.95 -8.03 0.91
CA TYR A 11 3.04 -6.57 0.82
C TYR A 11 4.08 -6.18 -0.21
N TYR A 12 3.81 -5.10 -0.93
CA TYR A 12 4.67 -4.56 -1.97
C TYR A 12 4.82 -3.05 -1.79
N ALA A 13 6.04 -2.54 -1.89
CA ALA A 13 6.31 -1.12 -2.08
C ALA A 13 6.19 -0.77 -3.57
N LEU A 14 5.50 0.34 -3.86
CA LEU A 14 5.45 0.91 -5.21
C LEU A 14 6.60 1.89 -5.33
N VAL A 15 7.62 1.51 -6.09
CA VAL A 15 8.84 2.29 -6.30
C VAL A 15 8.74 2.97 -7.66
N SER A 16 8.84 4.29 -7.64
CA SER A 16 8.92 5.12 -8.84
C SER A 16 10.32 5.05 -9.46
N ASP A 17 10.47 5.48 -10.71
CA ASP A 17 11.75 5.48 -11.44
C ASP A 17 12.86 6.28 -10.72
N ASP A 18 12.50 7.27 -9.91
CA ASP A 18 13.42 8.07 -9.07
C ASP A 18 13.85 7.36 -7.77
N GLY A 19 13.39 6.13 -7.53
CA GLY A 19 13.64 5.35 -6.32
C GLY A 19 12.75 5.75 -5.13
N THR A 20 11.79 6.66 -5.32
CA THR A 20 10.88 7.07 -4.25
C THR A 20 9.76 6.05 -4.06
N ILE A 21 9.50 5.63 -2.82
CA ILE A 21 8.33 4.81 -2.48
C ILE A 21 7.08 5.70 -2.51
N GLY A 22 6.29 5.55 -3.58
CA GLY A 22 5.07 6.33 -3.82
C GLY A 22 3.79 5.69 -3.26
N GLY A 23 3.85 4.42 -2.84
CA GLY A 23 2.68 3.71 -2.32
C GLY A 23 3.01 2.34 -1.75
N ILE A 24 2.02 1.74 -1.09
CA ILE A 24 2.08 0.35 -0.62
C ILE A 24 0.88 -0.38 -1.20
N LEU A 25 1.10 -1.60 -1.66
CA LEU A 25 0.06 -2.53 -2.07
C LEU A 25 0.10 -3.75 -1.16
N ARG A 26 -1.08 -4.22 -0.74
CA ARG A 26 -1.24 -5.53 -0.10
C ARG A 26 -2.03 -6.42 -1.03
N ARG A 27 -1.57 -7.66 -1.18
CA ARG A 27 -2.30 -8.74 -1.83
C ARG A 27 -2.76 -9.72 -0.77
N THR A 28 -4.07 -9.82 -0.58
CA THR A 28 -4.68 -10.82 0.29
C THR A 28 -5.01 -12.06 -0.53
N HIS A 29 -4.42 -13.20 -0.17
CA HIS A 29 -4.59 -14.48 -0.86
C HIS A 29 -5.90 -15.15 -0.46
N VAL A 30 -7.01 -14.60 -0.95
CA VAL A 30 -8.36 -15.17 -0.82
C VAL A 30 -8.78 -15.90 -2.09
N GLU A 31 -9.59 -16.94 -1.92
CA GLU A 31 -10.21 -17.68 -3.03
C GLU A 31 -11.51 -16.98 -3.50
N PRO A 32 -11.86 -17.04 -4.80
CA PRO A 32 -11.12 -17.67 -5.91
C PRO A 32 -10.10 -16.74 -6.58
N ILE A 33 -10.08 -15.46 -6.24
CA ILE A 33 -9.20 -14.46 -6.84
C ILE A 33 -8.61 -13.61 -5.71
N PRO A 34 -7.29 -13.44 -5.65
CA PRO A 34 -6.66 -12.60 -4.63
C PRO A 34 -7.15 -11.14 -4.75
N LEU A 35 -7.31 -10.51 -3.59
CA LEU A 35 -7.68 -9.10 -3.50
C LEU A 35 -6.43 -8.24 -3.37
N ASP A 36 -6.21 -7.37 -4.34
CA ASP A 36 -5.13 -6.38 -4.32
C ASP A 36 -5.69 -5.04 -3.84
N GLU A 37 -5.05 -4.42 -2.85
CA GLU A 37 -5.44 -3.12 -2.30
C GLU A 37 -4.23 -2.20 -2.16
N THR A 38 -4.39 -0.90 -2.38
CA THR A 38 -3.36 0.10 -2.10
C THR A 38 -3.71 0.97 -0.92
N PHE A 39 -2.69 1.33 -0.15
CA PHE A 39 -2.82 2.31 0.92
C PHE A 39 -2.85 3.72 0.34
N ARG A 40 -3.87 4.50 0.69
CA ARG A 40 -4.12 5.84 0.14
C ARG A 40 -3.82 6.92 1.18
N ARG A 41 -3.77 8.17 0.70
CA ARG A 41 -3.58 9.36 1.57
C ARG A 41 -4.68 9.55 2.61
N ASP A 42 -5.87 8.99 2.38
CA ASP A 42 -6.99 8.97 3.35
C ASP A 42 -6.81 7.91 4.45
N LEU A 43 -5.63 7.29 4.55
CA LEU A 43 -5.29 6.24 5.50
C LEU A 43 -6.14 4.96 5.36
N THR A 44 -6.77 4.78 4.20
CA THR A 44 -7.57 3.58 3.90
C THR A 44 -6.91 2.70 2.85
N TRP A 45 -7.16 1.40 2.98
CA TRP A 45 -6.88 0.43 1.93
C TRP A 45 -8.03 0.46 0.93
N ARG A 46 -7.69 0.56 -0.36
CA ARG A 46 -8.67 0.58 -1.45
C ARG A 46 -8.34 -0.47 -2.50
N PRO A 47 -9.33 -1.19 -3.04
CA PRO A 47 -9.11 -2.13 -4.13
C PRO A 47 -8.35 -1.49 -5.30
N SER A 48 -7.38 -2.21 -5.82
CA SER A 48 -6.47 -1.74 -6.87
C SER A 48 -6.19 -2.85 -7.88
N GLN A 49 -5.93 -2.47 -9.12
CA GLN A 49 -5.55 -3.41 -10.19
C GLN A 49 -4.11 -3.22 -10.64
N LEU A 50 -3.31 -2.44 -9.90
CA LEU A 50 -1.94 -2.09 -10.30
C LEU A 50 -1.05 -3.32 -10.44
N LEU A 51 -1.03 -4.21 -9.44
CA LEU A 51 -0.22 -5.43 -9.48
C LEU A 51 -0.66 -6.35 -10.64
N ARG A 52 -1.97 -6.49 -10.86
CA ARG A 52 -2.51 -7.23 -12.02
C ARG A 52 -2.03 -6.64 -13.35
N LYS A 53 -2.04 -5.31 -13.51
CA LYS A 53 -1.55 -4.64 -14.73
C LYS A 53 -0.04 -4.81 -14.93
N TYR A 54 0.73 -4.77 -13.85
CA TYR A 54 2.18 -5.04 -13.90
C TYR A 54 2.47 -6.43 -14.44
N HIS A 55 1.74 -7.45 -13.98
CA HIS A 55 1.86 -8.81 -14.50
C HIS A 55 1.43 -8.95 -15.99
N LEU A 56 0.68 -7.98 -16.52
CA LEU A 56 0.30 -7.88 -17.93
C LEU A 56 1.28 -7.03 -18.76
N GLY A 57 2.39 -6.57 -18.18
CA GLY A 57 3.46 -5.85 -18.88
C GLY A 57 3.43 -4.33 -18.79
N SER A 58 2.63 -3.74 -17.89
CA SER A 58 2.71 -2.31 -17.56
C SER A 58 3.96 -2.05 -16.70
N ASN A 59 4.87 -1.21 -17.18
CA ASN A 59 6.15 -0.89 -16.53
C ASN A 59 6.17 0.55 -15.97
N ASP A 60 5.01 1.08 -15.58
CA ASP A 60 4.92 2.44 -15.06
C ASP A 60 5.53 2.59 -13.65
N MET A 61 5.61 1.49 -12.88
CA MET A 61 6.15 1.44 -11.52
C MET A 61 6.70 0.05 -11.23
N ASP A 62 7.74 -0.01 -10.41
CA ASP A 62 8.29 -1.26 -9.88
C ASP A 62 7.58 -1.66 -8.58
N PHE A 63 7.48 -2.96 -8.36
CA PHE A 63 6.90 -3.55 -7.16
C PHE A 63 7.97 -4.33 -6.43
N GLU A 64 8.40 -3.82 -5.29
CA GLU A 64 9.34 -4.51 -4.40
C GLU A 64 8.56 -5.22 -3.30
N GLU A 65 8.72 -6.54 -3.17
CA GLU A 65 8.10 -7.28 -2.06
C GLU A 65 8.76 -6.87 -0.75
N ILE A 66 7.95 -6.50 0.23
CA ILE A 66 8.40 -6.07 1.56
C ILE A 66 7.74 -6.91 2.65
N SER A 67 8.38 -6.92 3.82
CA SER A 67 7.84 -7.60 4.99
C SER A 67 6.59 -6.91 5.53
N ALA A 68 5.72 -7.65 6.23
CA ALA A 68 4.55 -7.06 6.89
C ALA A 68 4.94 -5.99 7.92
N GLU A 69 6.08 -6.16 8.60
CA GLU A 69 6.64 -5.18 9.53
C GLU A 69 7.06 -3.89 8.82
N GLU A 70 7.71 -4.00 7.65
CA GLU A 70 8.12 -2.86 6.83
C GLU A 70 6.91 -2.09 6.31
N ALA A 71 5.90 -2.79 5.80
CA ALA A 71 4.64 -2.19 5.39
C ALA A 71 3.95 -1.43 6.55
N SER A 72 3.99 -2.00 7.76
CA SER A 72 3.43 -1.37 8.96
C SER A 72 4.21 -0.11 9.36
N ASN A 73 5.53 -0.14 9.27
CA ASN A 73 6.37 1.02 9.57
C ASN A 73 6.17 2.16 8.55
N LEU A 74 6.06 1.84 7.26
CA LEU A 74 5.82 2.82 6.21
C LEU A 74 4.43 3.46 6.34
N THR A 75 3.36 2.65 6.49
CA THR A 75 2.00 3.17 6.68
C THR A 75 1.89 4.05 7.92
N ARG A 76 2.54 3.69 9.03
CA ARG A 76 2.61 4.52 10.24
C ARG A 76 3.33 5.85 9.98
N SER A 77 4.50 5.80 9.35
CA SER A 77 5.30 6.99 9.06
C SER A 77 4.54 7.98 8.17
N TRP A 78 3.81 7.48 7.16
CA TRP A 78 2.95 8.30 6.32
C TRP A 78 1.73 8.84 7.06
N SER A 79 1.13 8.05 7.95
CA SER A 79 0.01 8.53 8.79
C SER A 79 0.44 9.72 9.64
N GLU A 80 1.60 9.64 10.28
CA GLU A 80 2.15 10.73 11.10
C GLU A 80 2.50 11.96 10.26
N LYS A 81 3.07 11.77 9.06
CA LYS A 81 3.40 12.85 8.12
C LYS A 81 2.14 13.55 7.60
N TRP A 82 1.17 12.79 7.07
CA TRP A 82 -0.03 13.35 6.46
C TRP A 82 -0.98 13.96 7.50
N ALA A 83 -1.07 13.41 8.71
CA ALA A 83 -1.82 14.04 9.79
C ALA A 83 -1.28 15.45 10.12
N LYS A 84 0.05 15.63 10.05
CA LYS A 84 0.68 16.94 10.24
C LYS A 84 0.46 17.89 9.05
N GLU A 85 0.47 17.38 7.83
CA GLU A 85 0.21 18.16 6.61
C GLU A 85 -1.26 18.60 6.50
N ASP A 86 -2.22 17.74 6.85
CA ASP A 86 -3.65 18.05 6.85
C ASP A 86 -3.99 19.11 7.92
N ALA A 87 -3.41 18.98 9.12
CA ALA A 87 -3.53 19.98 10.19
C ALA A 87 -2.94 21.35 9.79
N ALA A 88 -1.86 21.37 9.01
CA ALA A 88 -1.27 22.60 8.50
C ALA A 88 -2.11 23.23 7.37
N ASN A 89 -2.71 22.41 6.50
CA ASN A 89 -3.52 22.88 5.38
C ASN A 89 -4.91 23.40 5.81
N MET A 90 -5.45 22.95 6.95
CA MET A 90 -6.69 23.49 7.53
C MET A 90 -6.51 24.83 8.27
N GLY A 91 -5.27 25.28 8.52
CA GLY A 91 -4.95 26.55 9.19
C GLY A 91 -4.70 27.73 8.26
N SER A 92 -4.81 27.55 6.94
CA SER A 92 -4.55 28.59 5.93
C SER A 92 -5.80 28.84 5.09
N GLY A 93 -6.88 29.20 5.76
CA GLY A 93 -8.11 29.69 5.16
C GLY A 93 -8.57 30.93 5.91
N GLU A 94 -7.75 31.98 5.87
CA GLU A 94 -8.15 33.35 6.25
C GLU A 94 -8.74 34.10 5.05
#